data_AF-A0A833DCT3-F1
#
_entry.id   AF-A0A833DCT3-F1
#
_cell.length_a   1.000
_cell.length_b   1.000
_cell.length_c   1.000
_cell.angle_alpha   90.00
_cell.angle_beta   90.00
_cell.angle_gamma   90.00
#
_symmetry.space_group_name_H-M   'P 1'
#
loop_
_entity.id
_entity.type
_entity.pdbx_description
1 polymer ?
#
loop_
_entity_poly.entity_id
_entity_poly.type
_entity_poly.pdbx_seq_one_letter_code
_entity_poly.pdbx_strand_id
1 'polypeptide(L)'
;MQNKIRLALFGALFYNITQGLAFTIVRLQAEALGDFRTLGLVVGLPNFALVAGSTFWGVVADRWKNRRAVVVLCSILSAVLYIPLPWLGPMGLVTVRTIQSFFLGGMVQIATLFSELDPDARATLMGKLEAALGFGWGAGAFLGGFLVISGDYGSAHPSVILSFLLTASIGVFAVVGYMGATERSVLRIDEDLDFAPYFWKLSRLFITT
;
A
#
# COMPACT_ATOMS: atom_id res chain seq x y z
N MET A 1 -13.14 7.50 -21.70
CA MET A 1 -11.82 7.43 -21.01
C MET A 1 -11.81 8.21 -19.69
N GLN A 2 -12.28 9.47 -19.69
CA GLN A 2 -12.26 10.35 -18.51
C GLN A 2 -12.96 9.81 -17.25
N ASN A 3 -14.11 9.12 -17.37
CA ASN A 3 -14.79 8.49 -16.22
C ASN A 3 -13.97 7.37 -15.56
N LYS A 4 -13.17 6.63 -16.33
CA LYS A 4 -12.33 5.54 -15.82
C LYS A 4 -11.13 6.06 -15.04
N ILE A 5 -10.52 7.16 -15.52
CA ILE A 5 -9.43 7.87 -14.83
C ILE A 5 -9.94 8.43 -13.50
N ARG A 6 -11.12 9.04 -13.49
CA ARG A 6 -11.76 9.53 -12.25
C ARG A 6 -11.99 8.39 -11.25
N LEU A 7 -12.44 7.22 -11.71
CA LEU A 7 -12.62 6.05 -10.85
C LEU A 7 -11.30 5.56 -10.24
N ALA A 8 -10.24 5.51 -11.06
CA ALA A 8 -8.92 5.09 -10.58
C ALA A 8 -8.31 6.09 -9.58
N LEU A 9 -8.47 7.40 -9.82
CA LEU A 9 -8.06 8.45 -8.87
C LEU A 9 -8.87 8.38 -7.56
N PHE A 10 -10.15 8.07 -7.66
CA PHE A 10 -11.00 7.83 -6.51
C PHE A 10 -10.53 6.60 -5.71
N GLY A 11 -10.23 5.49 -6.39
CA GLY A 11 -9.60 4.33 -5.75
C GLY A 11 -8.30 4.69 -5.04
N ALA A 12 -7.42 5.44 -5.71
CA ALA A 12 -6.14 5.90 -5.16
C ALA A 12 -6.32 6.76 -3.90
N LEU A 13 -7.30 7.66 -3.92
CA LEU A 13 -7.66 8.50 -2.79
C LEU A 13 -8.10 7.67 -1.57
N PHE A 14 -9.12 6.83 -1.72
CA PHE A 14 -9.68 6.06 -0.59
C PHE A 14 -8.69 5.02 -0.06
N TYR A 15 -7.87 4.44 -0.93
CA TYR A 15 -6.81 3.54 -0.48
C TYR A 15 -5.76 4.29 0.34
N ASN A 16 -5.42 5.54 -0.01
CA ASN A 16 -4.48 6.32 0.79
C ASN A 16 -5.10 6.84 2.08
N ILE A 17 -6.40 7.11 2.12
CA ILE A 17 -7.14 7.30 3.39
C ILE A 17 -6.95 6.08 4.29
N THR A 18 -7.09 4.88 3.72
CA THR A 18 -6.85 3.63 4.46
C THR A 18 -5.43 3.56 5.01
N GLN A 19 -4.42 3.87 4.19
CA GLN A 19 -3.01 3.85 4.62
C GLN A 19 -2.69 4.90 5.68
N GLY A 20 -3.21 6.12 5.54
CA GLY A 20 -3.03 7.17 6.53
C GLY A 20 -3.69 6.82 7.87
N LEU A 21 -4.92 6.33 7.83
CA LEU A 21 -5.65 5.91 9.02
C LEU A 21 -4.91 4.75 9.72
N ALA A 22 -4.54 3.72 8.96
CA ALA A 22 -3.75 2.61 9.46
C ALA A 22 -2.42 3.05 10.07
N PHE A 23 -1.72 4.00 9.44
CA PHE A 23 -0.45 4.51 9.92
C PHE A 23 -0.53 5.06 11.34
N THR A 24 -1.59 5.81 11.66
CA THR A 24 -1.81 6.35 13.01
C THR A 24 -2.25 5.26 13.99
N ILE A 25 -3.31 4.51 13.65
CA ILE A 25 -3.95 3.56 14.59
C ILE A 25 -3.05 2.37 14.92
N VAL A 26 -2.31 1.85 13.94
CA VAL A 26 -1.37 0.74 14.16
C VAL A 26 -0.24 1.14 15.11
N ARG A 27 0.23 2.38 15.04
CA ARG A 27 1.31 2.86 15.92
C ARG A 27 0.83 3.06 17.34
N LEU A 28 -0.33 3.69 17.52
CA LEU A 28 -0.94 3.85 18.83
C LEU A 28 -1.25 2.50 19.47
N GLN A 29 -1.74 1.53 18.70
CA GLN A 29 -1.95 0.16 19.17
C GLN A 29 -0.62 -0.54 19.52
N ALA A 30 0.43 -0.37 18.73
CA ALA A 30 1.74 -0.98 18.99
C ALA A 30 2.42 -0.40 20.23
N GLU A 31 2.31 0.90 20.44
CA GLU A 31 2.82 1.60 21.63
C GLU A 31 2.05 1.20 22.90
N ALA A 32 0.74 0.98 22.81
CA ALA A 32 -0.06 0.55 23.95
C ALA A 32 0.10 -0.95 24.28
N LEU A 33 0.35 -1.81 23.28
CA LEU A 33 0.53 -3.25 23.47
C LEU A 33 1.90 -3.65 24.01
N GLY A 34 2.94 -2.85 23.78
CA GLY A 34 4.29 -3.19 24.22
C GLY A 34 5.24 -1.99 24.22
N ASP A 35 6.51 -2.25 24.50
CA ASP A 35 7.49 -1.18 24.66
C ASP A 35 7.90 -0.53 23.33
N PHE A 36 8.73 0.52 23.44
CA PHE A 36 9.37 1.23 22.32
C PHE A 36 9.99 0.31 21.25
N ARG A 37 10.46 -0.89 21.63
CA ARG A 37 10.98 -1.91 20.70
C ARG A 37 9.92 -2.40 19.72
N THR A 38 8.70 -2.68 20.20
CA THR A 38 7.59 -3.12 19.37
C THR A 38 7.22 -2.04 18.36
N LEU A 39 7.10 -0.79 18.81
CA LEU A 39 6.85 0.35 17.92
C LEU A 39 7.92 0.45 16.82
N GLY A 40 9.20 0.34 17.20
CA GLY A 40 10.32 0.33 16.25
C GLY A 40 10.22 -0.80 15.21
N LEU A 41 9.86 -2.02 15.63
CA LEU A 41 9.70 -3.16 14.73
C LEU A 41 8.49 -3.01 13.80
N VAL A 42 7.35 -2.53 14.32
CA VAL A 42 6.12 -2.27 13.56
C VAL A 42 6.31 -1.17 12.52
N VAL A 43 7.23 -0.23 12.75
CA VAL A 43 7.57 0.79 11.77
C VAL A 43 8.67 0.31 10.82
N GLY A 44 9.71 -0.36 11.32
CA GLY A 44 10.90 -0.72 10.56
C GLY A 44 10.71 -1.93 9.62
N LEU A 45 10.35 -3.10 10.17
CA LEU A 45 10.27 -4.35 9.40
C LEU A 45 9.34 -4.28 8.17
N PRO A 46 8.17 -3.62 8.25
CA PRO A 46 7.27 -3.56 7.10
C PRO A 46 7.86 -2.78 5.91
N ASN A 47 8.83 -1.89 6.11
CA ASN A 47 9.49 -1.20 5.00
C ASN A 47 10.39 -2.14 4.18
N PHE A 48 11.07 -3.08 4.83
CA PHE A 48 11.83 -4.11 4.10
C PHE A 48 10.90 -5.04 3.32
N ALA A 49 9.78 -5.43 3.92
CA ALA A 49 8.75 -6.22 3.25
C ALA A 49 8.14 -5.46 2.07
N LEU A 50 7.95 -4.14 2.17
CA LEU A 50 7.48 -3.29 1.08
C LEU A 50 8.44 -3.33 -0.12
N VAL A 51 9.75 -3.21 0.11
CA VAL A 51 10.78 -3.27 -0.94
C VAL A 51 10.83 -4.64 -1.60
N ALA A 52 10.80 -5.71 -0.80
CA ALA A 52 10.73 -7.07 -1.31
C ALA A 52 9.43 -7.31 -2.12
N GLY A 53 8.31 -6.80 -1.60
CA GLY A 53 7.00 -6.89 -2.23
C GLY A 53 6.92 -6.13 -3.55
N SER A 54 7.45 -4.90 -3.63
CA SER A 54 7.41 -4.12 -4.86
C SER A 54 8.17 -4.78 -6.00
N THR A 55 9.31 -5.40 -5.68
CA THR A 55 10.11 -6.18 -6.63
C THR A 55 9.37 -7.44 -7.06
N PHE A 56 8.88 -8.24 -6.10
CA PHE A 56 8.17 -9.49 -6.36
C PHE A 56 6.90 -9.26 -7.20
N TRP A 57 6.02 -8.35 -6.76
CA TRP A 57 4.77 -8.06 -7.45
C TRP A 57 4.99 -7.33 -8.77
N GLY A 58 6.11 -6.62 -8.95
CA GLY A 58 6.53 -6.09 -10.26
C GLY A 58 6.75 -7.21 -11.27
N VAL A 59 7.57 -8.20 -10.91
CA VAL A 59 7.83 -9.38 -11.76
C VAL A 59 6.54 -10.14 -12.06
N VAL A 60 5.67 -10.32 -11.06
CA VAL A 60 4.37 -10.98 -11.24
C VAL A 60 3.47 -10.18 -12.19
N ALA A 61 3.41 -8.85 -12.03
CA ALA A 61 2.59 -7.97 -12.85
C ALA A 61 3.02 -7.96 -14.32
N ASP A 62 4.33 -8.02 -14.58
CA ASP A 62 4.86 -8.11 -15.92
C ASP A 62 4.63 -9.50 -16.52
N ARG A 63 4.83 -10.58 -15.75
CA ARG A 63 4.56 -11.95 -16.19
C ARG A 63 3.08 -12.21 -16.50
N TRP A 64 2.17 -11.64 -15.70
CA TRP A 64 0.73 -11.75 -15.93
C TRP A 64 0.23 -10.86 -17.07
N LYS A 65 1.07 -9.95 -17.59
CA LYS A 65 0.70 -8.91 -18.57
C LYS A 65 -0.59 -8.16 -18.17
N ASN A 66 -0.83 -8.06 -16.86
CA ASN A 66 -2.04 -7.49 -16.28
C ASN A 66 -1.71 -6.85 -14.93
N ARG A 67 -1.20 -5.62 -14.99
CA ARG A 67 -0.79 -4.87 -13.80
C ARG A 67 -1.99 -4.54 -12.91
N ARG A 68 -3.16 -4.32 -13.52
CA ARG A 68 -4.40 -4.06 -12.80
C ARG A 68 -4.76 -5.22 -11.88
N ALA A 69 -4.68 -6.47 -12.34
CA ALA A 69 -5.04 -7.63 -11.53
C ALA A 69 -4.16 -7.73 -10.28
N VAL A 70 -2.86 -7.45 -10.41
CA VAL A 70 -1.94 -7.41 -9.27
C VAL A 70 -2.32 -6.30 -8.29
N VAL A 71 -2.57 -5.08 -8.75
CA VAL A 71 -2.98 -3.96 -7.89
C VAL A 71 -4.30 -4.27 -7.16
N VAL A 72 -5.28 -4.85 -7.85
CA VAL A 72 -6.56 -5.26 -7.24
C VAL A 72 -6.36 -6.36 -6.19
N LEU A 73 -5.58 -7.39 -6.50
CA LEU A 73 -5.30 -8.48 -5.56
C LEU A 73 -4.58 -7.96 -4.31
N CYS A 74 -3.52 -7.18 -4.50
CA CYS A 74 -2.71 -6.61 -3.44
C CYS A 74 -3.49 -5.64 -2.55
N SER A 75 -4.38 -4.81 -3.15
CA SER A 75 -5.25 -3.92 -2.38
C SER A 75 -6.24 -4.70 -1.51
N ILE A 76 -6.88 -5.75 -2.05
CA ILE A 76 -7.81 -6.60 -1.28
C ILE A 76 -7.07 -7.27 -0.11
N LEU A 77 -5.96 -7.96 -0.39
CA LEU A 77 -5.20 -8.69 0.64
C LEU A 77 -4.66 -7.74 1.70
N SER A 78 -4.11 -6.59 1.30
CA SER A 78 -3.67 -5.57 2.25
C SER A 78 -4.83 -5.03 3.08
N ALA A 79 -6.01 -4.82 2.53
CA ALA A 79 -7.15 -4.28 3.27
C ALA A 79 -7.71 -5.29 4.28
N VAL A 80 -7.86 -6.56 3.89
CA VAL A 80 -8.37 -7.64 4.75
C VAL A 80 -7.45 -7.90 5.93
N LEU A 81 -6.13 -7.74 5.77
CA LEU A 81 -5.17 -7.90 6.86
C LEU A 81 -5.28 -6.84 7.96
N TYR A 82 -6.08 -5.77 7.79
CA TYR A 82 -6.41 -4.88 8.91
C TYR A 82 -7.41 -5.49 9.89
N ILE A 83 -8.24 -6.45 9.45
CA ILE A 83 -9.28 -7.08 10.28
C ILE A 83 -8.68 -7.71 11.54
N PRO A 84 -7.67 -8.61 11.47
CA PRO A 84 -7.19 -9.30 12.68
C PRO A 84 -6.41 -8.44 13.67
N LEU A 85 -5.85 -7.29 13.26
CA LEU A 85 -4.93 -6.48 14.07
C LEU A 85 -5.38 -6.08 15.49
N PRO A 86 -6.64 -5.70 15.77
CA PRO A 86 -7.06 -5.31 17.13
C PRO A 86 -7.00 -6.46 18.14
N TRP A 87 -6.99 -7.72 17.68
CA TRP A 87 -6.95 -8.90 18.55
C TRP A 87 -5.55 -9.50 18.70
N LEU A 88 -4.55 -8.96 18.00
CA LEU A 88 -3.20 -9.50 18.04
C LEU A 88 -2.39 -8.87 19.18
N GLY A 89 -1.56 -9.69 19.80
CA GLY A 89 -0.49 -9.21 20.67
C GLY A 89 0.65 -8.53 19.90
N PRO A 90 1.67 -8.00 20.60
CA PRO A 90 2.76 -7.19 20.02
C PRO A 90 3.41 -7.83 18.79
N MET A 91 3.88 -9.07 18.93
CA MET A 91 4.59 -9.77 17.85
C MET A 91 3.64 -10.22 16.72
N GLY A 92 2.38 -10.51 17.04
CA GLY A 92 1.36 -10.81 16.04
C GLY A 92 1.09 -9.58 15.16
N LEU A 93 0.98 -8.40 15.79
CA LEU A 93 0.80 -7.13 15.09
C LEU A 93 1.99 -6.82 14.18
N VAL A 94 3.23 -6.98 14.65
CA VAL A 94 4.45 -6.85 13.82
C VAL A 94 4.39 -7.78 12.61
N THR A 95 4.06 -9.05 12.84
CA THR A 95 4.07 -10.08 11.79
C THR A 95 3.03 -9.79 10.72
N VAL A 96 1.78 -9.56 11.12
CA VAL A 96 0.69 -9.27 10.20
C VAL A 96 0.93 -7.96 9.47
N ARG A 97 1.46 -6.92 10.15
CA ARG A 97 1.81 -5.65 9.50
C ARG A 97 2.93 -5.81 8.47
N THR A 98 3.90 -6.68 8.73
CA THR A 98 5.00 -6.98 7.79
C THR A 98 4.46 -7.70 6.55
N ILE A 99 3.63 -8.72 6.73
CA ILE A 99 2.95 -9.42 5.63
C ILE A 99 2.08 -8.45 4.83
N GLN A 100 1.35 -7.58 5.52
CA GLN A 100 0.51 -6.57 4.87
C GLN A 100 1.33 -5.61 4.01
N SER A 101 2.49 -5.13 4.48
CA SER A 101 3.35 -4.26 3.69
C SER A 101 3.96 -4.96 2.47
N PHE A 102 4.17 -6.28 2.53
CA PHE A 102 4.57 -7.04 1.34
C PHE A 102 3.54 -6.93 0.22
N PHE A 103 2.24 -7.05 0.53
CA PHE A 103 1.16 -6.81 -0.44
C PHE A 103 1.05 -5.35 -0.84
N LEU A 104 1.26 -4.41 0.09
CA LEU A 104 1.32 -2.98 -0.23
C LEU A 104 2.38 -2.67 -1.30
N GLY A 105 3.48 -3.43 -1.34
CA GLY A 105 4.51 -3.27 -2.38
C GLY A 105 3.97 -3.44 -3.80
N GLY A 106 2.96 -4.29 -3.97
CA GLY A 106 2.25 -4.50 -5.24
C GLY A 106 1.27 -3.38 -5.63
N MET A 107 1.11 -2.34 -4.79
CA MET A 107 0.34 -1.15 -5.11
C MET A 107 1.16 -0.07 -5.80
N VAL A 108 2.49 -0.12 -5.70
CA VAL A 108 3.41 0.87 -6.31
C VAL A 108 3.24 0.95 -7.84
N GLN A 109 2.79 -0.15 -8.43
CA GLN A 109 2.51 -0.33 -9.85
C GLN A 109 1.36 0.56 -10.33
N ILE A 110 0.56 1.15 -9.43
CA ILE A 110 -0.48 2.09 -9.85
C ILE A 110 0.09 3.34 -10.53
N ALA A 111 1.25 3.83 -10.10
CA ALA A 111 1.93 4.92 -10.79
C ALA A 111 2.26 4.49 -12.22
N THR A 112 2.78 3.27 -12.42
CA THR A 112 3.09 2.77 -13.77
C THR A 112 1.85 2.68 -14.66
N LEU A 113 0.72 2.22 -14.12
CA LEU A 113 -0.58 2.19 -14.82
C LEU A 113 -1.00 3.61 -15.26
N PHE A 114 -0.89 4.59 -14.37
CA PHE A 114 -1.25 5.97 -14.69
C PHE A 114 -0.32 6.62 -15.73
N SER A 115 0.96 6.24 -15.78
CA SER A 115 1.90 6.78 -16.78
C SER A 115 1.63 6.26 -18.19
N GLU A 116 1.06 5.06 -18.30
CA GLU A 116 0.83 4.39 -19.58
C GLU A 116 -0.53 4.76 -20.20
N LEU A 117 -1.44 5.37 -19.43
CA LEU A 117 -2.77 5.77 -19.88
C LEU A 117 -2.75 6.78 -21.03
N ASP A 118 -1.95 7.84 -20.88
CA ASP A 118 -1.84 8.93 -21.85
C ASP A 118 -0.42 9.54 -21.82
N PRO A 119 0.44 9.20 -22.79
CA PRO A 119 1.81 9.71 -22.87
C PRO A 119 1.88 11.24 -22.95
N ASP A 120 0.95 11.87 -23.67
CA ASP A 120 0.95 13.32 -23.90
C ASP A 120 0.51 14.09 -22.65
N ALA A 121 -0.34 13.47 -21.82
CA ALA A 121 -0.83 14.04 -20.56
C ALA A 121 -0.21 13.39 -19.31
N ARG A 122 0.87 12.61 -19.43
CA ARG A 122 1.48 11.82 -18.34
C ARG A 122 1.78 12.65 -17.10
N ALA A 123 2.40 13.81 -17.27
CA ALA A 123 2.76 14.69 -16.16
C ALA A 123 1.51 15.18 -15.40
N THR A 124 0.45 15.57 -16.13
CA THR A 124 -0.82 16.00 -15.55
C THR A 124 -1.53 14.86 -14.81
N LEU A 125 -1.51 13.64 -15.36
CA LEU A 125 -2.11 12.47 -14.72
C LEU A 125 -1.35 12.07 -13.46
N MET A 126 -0.02 12.12 -13.48
CA MET A 126 0.82 11.90 -12.30
C MET A 126 0.57 12.95 -11.23
N GLY A 127 0.51 14.23 -11.59
CA GLY A 127 0.22 15.31 -10.63
C GLY A 127 -1.13 15.13 -9.95
N LYS A 128 -2.17 14.70 -10.70
CA LYS A 128 -3.49 14.38 -10.12
C LYS A 128 -3.46 13.15 -9.22
N LEU A 129 -2.69 12.14 -9.60
CA LEU A 129 -2.50 10.95 -8.77
C LEU A 129 -1.83 11.34 -7.46
N GLU A 130 -0.68 12.01 -7.49
CA GLU A 130 0.06 12.44 -6.29
C GLU A 130 -0.78 13.34 -5.38
N ALA A 131 -1.57 14.24 -5.95
CA ALA A 131 -2.51 15.05 -5.16
C ALA A 131 -3.54 14.16 -4.42
N ALA A 132 -4.09 13.14 -5.09
CA ALA A 132 -5.03 12.20 -4.47
C ALA A 132 -4.35 11.31 -3.42
N LEU A 133 -3.13 10.84 -3.68
CA LEU A 133 -2.35 10.04 -2.73
C LEU A 133 -2.05 10.84 -1.47
N GLY A 134 -1.46 12.04 -1.63
CA GLY A 134 -1.06 12.89 -0.52
C GLY A 134 -2.24 13.38 0.31
N PHE A 135 -3.32 13.86 -0.34
CA PHE A 135 -4.53 14.27 0.38
C PHE A 135 -5.19 13.10 1.10
N GLY A 136 -5.30 11.93 0.44
CA GLY A 136 -5.87 10.74 1.06
C GLY A 136 -5.10 10.33 2.30
N TRP A 137 -3.77 10.25 2.21
CA TRP A 137 -2.93 9.87 3.34
C TRP A 137 -3.05 10.86 4.50
N GLY A 138 -3.00 12.16 4.22
CA GLY A 138 -3.16 13.21 5.23
C GLY A 138 -4.53 13.16 5.92
N ALA A 139 -5.61 13.04 5.14
CA ALA A 139 -6.97 12.94 5.66
C ALA A 139 -7.16 11.68 6.52
N GLY A 140 -6.63 10.54 6.06
CA GLY A 140 -6.64 9.29 6.82
C GLY A 140 -5.89 9.40 8.14
N ALA A 141 -4.67 9.93 8.12
CA ALA A 141 -3.84 10.09 9.31
C ALA A 141 -4.48 11.03 10.34
N PHE A 142 -5.10 12.12 9.86
CA PHE A 142 -5.89 13.03 10.69
C PHE A 142 -7.06 12.29 11.36
N LEU A 143 -7.90 11.59 10.58
CA LEU A 143 -9.01 10.82 11.13
C LEU A 143 -8.53 9.77 12.14
N GLY A 144 -7.46 9.04 11.83
CA GLY A 144 -6.86 8.04 12.73
C GLY A 144 -6.43 8.61 14.08
N GLY A 145 -6.06 9.89 14.15
CA GLY A 145 -5.67 10.55 15.40
C GLY A 145 -6.84 10.86 16.34
N PHE A 146 -8.07 10.97 15.81
CA PHE A 146 -9.26 11.34 16.58
C PHE A 146 -10.30 10.22 16.72
N LEU A 147 -10.12 9.09 16.04
CA LEU A 147 -11.08 7.99 16.01
C LEU A 147 -11.18 7.19 17.32
N VAL A 148 -10.10 7.13 18.10
CA VAL A 148 -10.02 6.30 19.32
C VAL A 148 -9.42 7.13 20.46
N ILE A 149 -10.02 7.02 21.64
CA ILE A 149 -9.50 7.63 22.86
C ILE A 149 -8.23 6.86 23.26
N SER A 150 -7.15 7.59 23.58
CA SER A 150 -5.81 7.01 23.81
C SER A 150 -5.77 5.87 24.83
N GLY A 151 -6.65 5.88 25.84
CA GLY A 151 -6.72 4.85 26.88
C GLY A 151 -7.33 3.52 26.45
N ASP A 152 -7.97 3.44 25.29
CA ASP A 152 -8.62 2.21 24.80
C ASP A 152 -7.64 1.29 24.04
N TYR A 153 -6.54 1.87 23.53
CA TYR A 153 -5.49 1.13 22.83
C TYR A 153 -4.80 0.12 23.76
N GLY A 154 -4.22 -0.94 23.17
CA GLY A 154 -3.57 -2.01 23.94
C GLY A 154 -4.54 -3.14 24.34
N SER A 155 -5.83 -2.99 24.03
CA SER A 155 -6.84 -4.03 24.19
C SER A 155 -7.76 -4.10 22.98
N ALA A 156 -8.53 -5.17 22.85
CA ALA A 156 -9.54 -5.31 21.82
C ALA A 156 -10.83 -4.53 22.19
N HIS A 157 -10.68 -3.25 22.58
CA HIS A 157 -11.80 -2.39 22.93
C HIS A 157 -12.69 -2.14 21.69
N PRO A 158 -14.03 -1.99 21.84
CA PRO A 158 -14.92 -1.80 20.69
C PRO A 158 -14.55 -0.62 19.77
N SER A 159 -14.00 0.47 20.32
CA SER A 159 -13.53 1.64 19.54
C SER A 159 -12.33 1.31 18.65
N VAL A 160 -11.37 0.53 19.18
CA VAL A 160 -10.19 0.04 18.46
C VAL A 160 -10.64 -0.93 17.35
N ILE A 161 -11.49 -1.90 17.68
CA ILE A 161 -12.05 -2.86 16.71
C ILE A 161 -12.76 -2.13 15.57
N LEU A 162 -13.67 -1.20 15.91
CA LEU A 162 -14.42 -0.43 14.92
C LEU A 162 -13.48 0.34 14.00
N SER A 163 -12.41 0.91 14.54
CA SER A 163 -11.45 1.68 13.75
C SER A 163 -10.67 0.81 12.77
N PHE A 164 -10.21 -0.38 13.17
CA PHE A 164 -9.57 -1.33 12.26
C PHE A 164 -10.54 -1.88 11.20
N LEU A 165 -11.79 -2.14 11.56
CA LEU A 165 -12.83 -2.58 10.61
C LEU A 165 -13.20 -1.47 9.63
N LEU A 166 -13.28 -0.21 10.08
CA LEU A 166 -13.47 0.95 9.23
C LEU A 166 -12.30 1.08 8.24
N THR A 167 -11.07 0.93 8.71
CA THR A 167 -9.86 0.88 7.88
C THR A 167 -9.99 -0.18 6.79
N ALA A 168 -10.30 -1.42 7.17
CA ALA A 168 -10.48 -2.52 6.22
C ALA A 168 -11.58 -2.23 5.20
N SER A 169 -12.72 -1.69 5.66
CA SER A 169 -13.87 -1.39 4.82
C SER A 169 -13.57 -0.32 3.78
N ILE A 170 -12.88 0.75 4.17
CA ILE A 170 -12.43 1.80 3.23
C ILE A 170 -11.43 1.22 2.22
N GLY A 171 -10.51 0.35 2.69
CA GLY A 171 -9.54 -0.30 1.83
C GLY A 171 -10.18 -1.21 0.78
N VAL A 172 -11.18 -2.00 1.17
CA VAL A 172 -11.96 -2.85 0.25
C VAL A 172 -12.80 -1.98 -0.70
N PHE A 173 -13.40 -0.90 -0.21
CA PHE A 173 -14.15 0.03 -1.06
C PHE A 173 -13.27 0.68 -2.13
N ALA A 174 -12.02 1.01 -1.81
CA ALA A 174 -11.07 1.57 -2.76
C ALA A 174 -10.80 0.64 -3.97
N VAL A 175 -10.94 -0.68 -3.79
CA VAL A 175 -10.79 -1.69 -4.85
C VAL A 175 -11.76 -1.43 -6.00
N VAL A 176 -12.97 -0.94 -5.73
CA VAL A 176 -13.96 -0.59 -6.77
C VAL A 176 -13.37 0.44 -7.74
N GLY A 177 -12.63 1.43 -7.21
CA GLY A 177 -11.93 2.42 -8.03
C GLY A 177 -10.83 1.80 -8.89
N TYR A 178 -10.06 0.86 -8.34
CA TYR A 178 -8.99 0.16 -9.07
C TYR A 178 -9.51 -0.85 -10.10
N MET A 179 -10.67 -1.46 -9.86
CA MET A 179 -11.38 -2.23 -10.89
C MET A 179 -11.88 -1.35 -12.05
N GLY A 180 -12.00 -0.04 -11.86
CA GLY A 180 -12.28 0.91 -12.92
C GLY A 180 -11.07 1.25 -13.80
N ALA A 181 -9.84 0.97 -13.35
CA ALA A 181 -8.62 1.32 -14.05
C ALA A 181 -8.55 0.58 -15.40
N THR A 182 -8.22 1.32 -16.45
CA THR A 182 -7.93 0.74 -17.77
C THR A 182 -6.44 0.59 -17.93
N GLU A 183 -5.99 -0.62 -18.21
CA GLU A 183 -4.66 -0.85 -18.75
C GLU A 183 -4.73 -0.56 -20.26
N ARG A 184 -3.80 0.24 -20.78
CA ARG A 184 -3.70 0.46 -22.22
C ARG A 184 -3.10 -0.82 -22.79
N SER A 185 -3.82 -1.51 -23.68
CA SER A 185 -3.31 -2.67 -24.42
C SER A 185 -2.30 -2.20 -25.48
N VAL A 186 -1.19 -1.61 -25.05
CA VAL A 186 -0.06 -1.39 -25.96
C VAL A 186 0.55 -2.76 -26.19
N LEU A 187 0.77 -3.14 -27.45
CA LEU A 187 1.57 -4.31 -27.81
C LEU A 187 2.93 -4.16 -27.14
N ARG A 188 3.14 -4.87 -26.03
CA ARG A 188 4.44 -4.94 -25.36
C ARG A 188 5.35 -5.77 -26.24
N ILE A 189 6.32 -5.10 -26.87
CA ILE A 189 7.45 -5.76 -27.50
C ILE A 189 8.34 -6.20 -26.33
N ASP A 190 8.40 -7.51 -26.08
CA ASP A 190 9.30 -8.08 -25.09
C ASP A 190 10.73 -7.93 -25.66
N GLU A 191 11.43 -6.87 -25.27
CA GLU A 191 12.88 -6.75 -25.48
C GLU A 191 13.60 -7.51 -24.35
N ASP A 192 14.35 -8.55 -24.69
CA ASP A 192 15.26 -9.22 -23.76
C ASP A 192 16.41 -8.28 -23.41
N LEU A 193 16.20 -7.49 -22.36
CA LEU A 193 17.22 -6.62 -21.79
C LEU A 193 18.03 -7.40 -20.75
N ASP A 194 19.30 -7.66 -21.04
CA ASP A 194 20.21 -8.28 -20.09
C ASP A 194 20.64 -7.26 -19.02
N PHE A 195 20.00 -7.34 -17.85
CA PHE A 195 20.31 -6.49 -16.71
C PHE A 195 21.44 -7.04 -15.81
N ALA A 196 21.94 -8.26 -16.06
CA ALA A 196 23.02 -8.86 -15.27
C ALA A 196 24.26 -7.97 -15.12
N PRO A 197 24.69 -7.20 -16.14
CA PRO A 197 25.84 -6.29 -16.02
C PRO A 197 25.63 -5.15 -15.01
N TYR A 198 24.38 -4.71 -14.80
CA TYR A 198 24.05 -3.61 -13.90
C TYR A 198 23.96 -4.09 -12.45
N PHE A 199 23.33 -5.24 -12.22
CA PHE A 199 23.27 -5.86 -10.89
C PHE A 199 24.65 -6.26 -10.36
N TRP A 200 25.56 -6.68 -11.23
CA TRP A 200 26.95 -6.98 -10.85
C TRP A 200 27.74 -5.75 -10.38
N LYS A 201 27.48 -4.57 -10.96
CA LYS A 201 28.08 -3.31 -10.50
C LYS A 201 27.49 -2.86 -9.16
N LEU A 202 26.19 -3.06 -8.95
CA LEU A 202 25.51 -2.74 -7.71
C LEU A 202 25.92 -3.66 -6.55
N SER A 203 26.12 -4.96 -6.79
CA SER A 203 26.57 -5.89 -5.75
C SER A 203 27.98 -5.56 -5.25
N ARG A 204 28.87 -5.08 -6.12
CA ARG A 204 30.22 -4.62 -5.72
C ARG A 204 30.20 -3.46 -4.74
N LEU A 205 29.24 -2.55 -4.82
CA LEU A 205 29.11 -1.42 -3.89
C LEU A 205 28.80 -1.85 -2.46
N PHE A 206 28.15 -3.01 -2.27
CA PHE A 206 27.84 -3.56 -0.94
C PHE A 206 28.92 -4.51 -0.40
N ILE A 207 29.94 -4.84 -1.19
CA ILE A 207 31.06 -5.71 -0.79
C ILE A 207 32.29 -4.91 -0.37
N THR A 208 32.36 -3.62 -0.72
CA THR A 208 33.51 -2.74 -0.44
C THR A 208 33.32 -1.78 0.75
N THR A 209 32.32 -1.99 1.60
CA THR A 209 32.13 -1.33 2.91
C THR A 209 31.92 -2.37 3.98
#